data_AF-A0A7C2UUI5-F1
#
_entry.id   AF-A0A7C2UUI5-F1
#
_cell.length_a   1.000
_cell.length_b   1.000
_cell.length_c   1.000
_cell.angle_alpha   90.00
_cell.angle_beta   90.00
_cell.angle_gamma   90.00
#
_symmetry.space_group_name_H-M   'P 1'
#
loop_
_entity.id
_entity.type
_entity.pdbx_description
1 polymer ?
#
loop_
_entity_poly.entity_id
_entity_poly.type
_entity_poly.pdbx_seq_one_letter_code
_entity_poly.pdbx_strand_id
1 'polypeptide(L)'
;MTYITLTFPFNACCDVARRLLSTAWLFRVATHRLLSIARKFPVLPGTDIGWKSTFRGMVHEVIPNRRYADGVVVLVRSIYESCRQLRVDFRSVELSSWLMFQQVELEYPARNITLKPGYEFHVTTVDYGGNTHRVVVKPTVPGNYGLLLDKVLRERQRYTGRVVLRSYGIGGGNLWVQGEVQMTIPMDFYYRHMARYRRNDGKLYGGVDVNTDRINLAIIDEDSELIDHKTFWFSEASRKGCSGRRAWSIIGMRIHELLDYAYNNGVKTLFLENPEVLGRLKLMWAKSGDRGHGNYNHKVMTFRSTIIERVALKAPLYGIEVKYVNPKGTTNSVEHDEAMRKHGLDRHNASAYLIALRGLKHQ
;
A
#
# COMPACT_ATOMS: atom_id res chain seq x y z
N MET A 1 -9.78 -7.71 -10.57
CA MET A 1 -8.48 -7.24 -11.10
C MET A 1 -7.73 -6.55 -9.96
N THR A 2 -6.52 -7.00 -9.63
CA THR A 2 -5.69 -6.43 -8.57
C THR A 2 -4.70 -5.43 -9.16
N TYR A 3 -4.28 -4.45 -8.35
CA TYR A 3 -3.41 -3.36 -8.79
C TYR A 3 -2.35 -3.08 -7.74
N ILE A 4 -1.21 -2.56 -8.18
CA ILE A 4 -0.17 -2.00 -7.31
C ILE A 4 -0.01 -0.52 -7.60
N THR A 5 0.17 0.28 -6.54
CA THR A 5 0.48 1.71 -6.67
C THR A 5 1.97 1.92 -6.38
N LEU A 6 2.68 2.38 -7.41
CA LEU A 6 4.07 2.81 -7.33
C LEU A 6 4.09 4.27 -6.86
N THR A 7 5.03 4.63 -5.99
CA THR A 7 5.09 5.95 -5.36
C THR A 7 6.46 6.57 -5.59
N PHE A 8 6.49 7.74 -6.23
CA PHE A 8 7.71 8.43 -6.61
C PHE A 8 7.73 9.85 -6.00
N PRO A 9 8.61 10.13 -5.02
CA PRO A 9 8.66 11.43 -4.36
C PRO A 9 9.27 12.50 -5.26
N PHE A 10 8.81 13.74 -5.13
CA PHE A 10 9.33 14.90 -5.84
C PHE A 10 9.33 16.14 -4.94
N ASN A 11 10.14 17.13 -5.34
CA ASN A 11 10.05 18.50 -4.84
C ASN A 11 9.78 19.43 -6.03
N ALA A 12 8.97 20.46 -5.82
CA ALA A 12 8.75 21.50 -6.82
C ALA A 12 8.70 22.88 -6.15
N CYS A 13 9.02 23.92 -6.91
CA CYS A 13 9.03 25.30 -6.43
C CYS A 13 8.30 26.26 -7.38
N CYS A 14 8.16 27.50 -6.94
CA CYS A 14 7.69 28.64 -7.72
C CYS A 14 6.32 28.37 -8.36
N ASP A 15 6.21 28.63 -9.68
CA ASP A 15 4.96 28.47 -10.42
C ASP A 15 4.45 27.02 -10.44
N VAL A 16 5.34 26.04 -10.54
CA VAL A 16 4.96 24.62 -10.52
C VAL A 16 4.31 24.27 -9.17
N ALA A 17 4.91 24.70 -8.06
CA ALA A 17 4.35 24.49 -6.73
C ALA A 17 2.96 25.12 -6.59
N ARG A 18 2.80 26.37 -7.05
CA ARG A 18 1.54 27.11 -7.03
C ARG A 18 0.42 26.36 -7.77
N ARG A 19 0.71 25.84 -8.96
CA ARG A 19 -0.24 25.12 -9.80
C ARG A 19 -0.64 23.76 -9.25
N LEU A 20 0.31 23.04 -8.65
CA LEU A 20 0.02 21.78 -7.97
C LEU A 20 -0.88 22.02 -6.75
N LEU A 21 -0.59 23.06 -5.97
CA LEU A 21 -1.40 23.44 -4.81
C LEU A 21 -2.80 23.88 -5.18
N SER A 22 -2.97 24.75 -6.20
CA SER A 22 -4.30 25.19 -6.64
C SER A 22 -5.17 23.99 -7.02
N THR A 23 -4.60 23.05 -7.78
CA THR A 23 -5.31 21.83 -8.22
C THR A 23 -5.70 20.96 -7.03
N ALA A 24 -4.78 20.73 -6.08
CA ALA A 24 -5.04 19.92 -4.89
C ALA A 24 -6.11 20.56 -3.98
N TRP A 25 -6.11 21.89 -3.85
CA TRP A 25 -7.13 22.62 -3.11
C TRP A 25 -8.50 22.54 -3.77
N LEU A 26 -8.58 22.77 -5.08
CA LEU A 26 -9.84 22.62 -5.83
C LEU A 26 -10.41 21.20 -5.71
N PHE A 27 -9.55 20.18 -5.84
CA PHE A 27 -9.94 18.79 -5.67
C PHE A 27 -10.47 18.52 -4.26
N ARG A 28 -9.80 19.03 -3.22
CA ARG A 28 -10.25 18.92 -1.83
C ARG A 28 -11.61 19.60 -1.62
N VAL A 29 -11.77 20.84 -2.06
CA VAL A 29 -13.02 21.60 -1.94
C VAL A 29 -14.16 20.87 -2.65
N ALA A 30 -13.93 20.41 -3.88
CA ALA A 30 -14.90 19.62 -4.64
C ALA A 30 -15.30 18.33 -3.88
N THR A 31 -14.35 17.66 -3.23
CA THR A 31 -14.61 16.47 -2.42
C THR A 31 -15.45 16.77 -1.18
N HIS A 32 -15.14 17.84 -0.45
CA HIS A 32 -15.96 18.27 0.69
C HIS A 32 -17.38 18.66 0.25
N ARG A 33 -17.52 19.40 -0.87
CA ARG A 33 -18.82 19.79 -1.42
C ARG A 33 -19.64 18.55 -1.80
N LEU A 34 -19.06 17.61 -2.54
CA LEU A 34 -19.74 16.38 -2.93
C LEU A 34 -20.12 15.54 -1.70
N LEU A 35 -19.24 15.39 -0.72
CA LEU A 35 -19.55 14.64 0.50
C LEU A 35 -20.74 15.24 1.26
N SER A 36 -20.80 16.57 1.36
CA SER A 36 -21.93 17.28 1.99
C SER A 36 -23.25 17.04 1.24
N ILE A 37 -23.22 17.10 -0.10
CA ILE A 37 -24.38 16.81 -0.95
C ILE A 37 -24.81 15.36 -0.79
N ALA A 38 -23.87 14.41 -0.89
CA ALA A 38 -24.14 12.98 -0.82
C ALA A 38 -24.80 12.57 0.50
N ARG A 39 -24.47 13.20 1.62
CA ARG A 39 -25.09 12.92 2.94
C ARG A 39 -26.56 13.29 3.02
N LYS A 40 -26.96 14.32 2.27
CA LYS A 40 -28.33 14.83 2.22
C LYS A 40 -29.16 14.19 1.11
N PHE A 41 -28.50 13.40 0.25
CA PHE A 41 -29.15 12.79 -0.90
C PHE A 41 -30.10 11.67 -0.44
N PRO A 42 -31.37 11.64 -0.89
CA PRO A 42 -32.36 10.68 -0.40
C PRO A 42 -31.97 9.22 -0.62
N VAL A 43 -31.51 8.90 -1.84
CA VAL A 43 -31.07 7.57 -2.24
C VAL A 43 -29.81 7.70 -3.10
N LEU A 44 -28.69 7.22 -2.58
CA LEU A 44 -27.42 7.23 -3.31
C LEU A 44 -27.41 6.14 -4.41
N PRO A 45 -26.76 6.38 -5.56
CA PRO A 45 -26.71 5.40 -6.64
C PRO A 45 -25.99 4.10 -6.22
N GLY A 46 -26.41 2.96 -6.77
CA GLY A 46 -25.80 1.66 -6.47
C GLY A 46 -24.54 1.31 -7.29
N THR A 47 -24.25 2.04 -8.38
CA THR A 47 -23.19 1.68 -9.34
C THR A 47 -22.21 2.82 -9.59
N ASP A 48 -21.00 2.49 -10.05
CA ASP A 48 -19.98 3.50 -10.41
C ASP A 48 -20.48 4.49 -11.46
N ILE A 49 -21.15 3.94 -12.47
CA ILE A 49 -21.72 4.71 -13.58
C ILE A 49 -22.80 5.65 -13.05
N GLY A 50 -23.68 5.16 -12.18
CA GLY A 50 -24.73 5.96 -11.55
C GLY A 50 -24.17 7.13 -10.73
N TRP A 51 -23.15 6.89 -9.90
CA TRP A 51 -22.48 7.96 -9.16
C TRP A 51 -21.89 9.02 -10.09
N LYS A 52 -21.19 8.59 -11.14
CA LYS A 52 -20.59 9.50 -12.12
C LYS A 52 -21.64 10.29 -12.89
N SER A 53 -22.73 9.66 -13.35
CA SER A 53 -23.80 10.38 -14.05
C SER A 53 -24.52 11.38 -13.16
N THR A 54 -24.76 11.03 -11.89
CA THR A 54 -25.46 11.90 -10.94
C THR A 54 -24.59 13.08 -10.50
N PHE A 55 -23.32 12.86 -10.18
CA PHE A 55 -22.52 13.84 -9.44
C PHE A 55 -21.46 14.59 -10.25
N ARG A 56 -21.06 14.09 -11.43
CA ARG A 56 -19.95 14.70 -12.20
C ARG A 56 -20.20 16.17 -12.52
N GLY A 57 -21.39 16.54 -12.97
CA GLY A 57 -21.71 17.92 -13.34
C GLY A 57 -21.45 18.90 -12.19
N MET A 58 -22.02 18.62 -11.02
CA MET A 58 -21.84 19.42 -9.80
C MET A 58 -20.38 19.52 -9.34
N VAL A 59 -19.60 18.44 -9.51
CA VAL A 59 -18.18 18.45 -9.16
C VAL A 59 -17.37 19.24 -10.20
N HIS A 60 -17.73 19.13 -11.47
CA HIS A 60 -17.04 19.80 -12.58
C HIS A 60 -17.16 21.33 -12.50
N GLU A 61 -18.23 21.86 -11.89
CA GLU A 61 -18.35 23.29 -11.58
C GLU A 61 -17.24 23.80 -10.65
N VAL A 62 -16.71 22.94 -9.78
CA VAL A 62 -15.63 23.31 -8.83
C VAL A 62 -14.25 23.02 -9.41
N ILE A 63 -14.09 21.87 -10.06
CA ILE A 63 -12.85 21.48 -10.71
C ILE A 63 -13.15 21.17 -12.19
N PRO A 64 -12.95 22.14 -13.11
CA PRO A 64 -13.30 22.02 -14.53
C PRO A 64 -12.32 21.13 -15.31
N ASN A 65 -12.14 19.91 -14.81
CA ASN A 65 -11.42 18.84 -15.47
C ASN A 65 -12.18 17.54 -15.23
N ARG A 66 -12.74 16.97 -16.30
CA ARG A 66 -13.58 15.77 -16.25
C ARG A 66 -12.95 14.60 -15.49
N ARG A 67 -11.67 14.31 -15.72
CA ARG A 67 -10.97 13.17 -15.10
C ARG A 67 -10.76 13.38 -13.60
N TYR A 68 -10.49 14.60 -13.18
CA TYR A 68 -10.41 14.93 -11.76
C TYR A 68 -11.78 14.97 -11.09
N ALA A 69 -12.81 15.46 -11.78
CA ALA A 69 -14.18 15.41 -11.28
C ALA A 69 -14.65 13.95 -11.08
N ASP A 70 -14.40 13.07 -12.05
CA ASP A 70 -14.64 11.63 -11.90
C ASP A 70 -13.81 11.04 -10.75
N GLY A 71 -12.58 11.53 -10.54
CA GLY A 71 -11.73 11.15 -9.42
C GLY A 71 -12.28 11.53 -8.03
N VAL A 72 -12.93 12.68 -7.91
CA VAL A 72 -13.63 13.12 -6.70
C VAL A 72 -14.86 12.24 -6.45
N VAL A 73 -15.66 11.98 -7.49
CA VAL A 73 -16.87 11.14 -7.39
C VAL A 73 -16.51 9.73 -6.89
N VAL A 74 -15.50 9.11 -7.50
CA VAL A 74 -15.04 7.78 -7.09
C VAL A 74 -14.53 7.79 -5.66
N LEU A 75 -13.80 8.83 -5.24
CA LEU A 75 -13.31 8.94 -3.85
C LEU A 75 -14.46 8.97 -2.83
N VAL A 76 -15.47 9.83 -3.03
CA VAL A 76 -16.62 9.91 -2.12
C VAL A 76 -17.41 8.61 -2.10
N ARG A 77 -17.61 7.99 -3.27
CA ARG A 77 -18.24 6.67 -3.37
C ARG A 77 -17.46 5.61 -2.59
N SER A 78 -16.14 5.56 -2.72
CA SER A 78 -15.30 4.61 -1.98
C SER A 78 -15.41 4.80 -0.47
N ILE A 79 -15.57 6.03 0.01
CA ILE A 79 -15.85 6.32 1.44
C ILE A 79 -17.21 5.75 1.82
N TYR A 80 -18.26 6.00 1.03
CA TYR A 80 -19.60 5.45 1.26
C TYR A 80 -19.61 3.92 1.32
N GLU A 81 -18.99 3.23 0.36
CA GLU A 81 -18.90 1.77 0.35
C GLU A 81 -18.10 1.24 1.56
N SER A 82 -17.01 1.92 1.92
CA SER A 82 -16.25 1.59 3.14
C SER A 82 -17.13 1.69 4.39
N CYS A 83 -17.95 2.74 4.50
CA CYS A 83 -18.87 2.90 5.63
C CYS A 83 -19.88 1.76 5.72
N ARG A 84 -20.45 1.35 4.58
CA ARG A 84 -21.37 0.20 4.52
C ARG A 84 -20.71 -1.09 4.98
N GLN A 85 -19.50 -1.37 4.48
CA GLN A 85 -18.76 -2.58 4.84
C GLN A 85 -18.37 -2.61 6.33
N LEU A 86 -17.99 -1.45 6.87
CA LEU A 86 -17.54 -1.30 8.26
C LEU A 86 -18.68 -1.05 9.26
N ARG A 87 -19.94 -0.98 8.76
CA ARG A 87 -21.14 -0.63 9.52
C ARG A 87 -20.97 0.67 10.32
N VAL A 88 -20.39 1.68 9.66
CA VAL A 88 -20.25 3.05 10.18
C VAL A 88 -21.29 3.91 9.50
N ASP A 89 -21.91 4.83 10.25
CA ASP A 89 -22.82 5.80 9.67
C ASP A 89 -22.06 6.74 8.72
N PHE A 90 -22.45 6.76 7.45
CA PHE A 90 -21.83 7.63 6.44
C PHE A 90 -21.99 9.13 6.78
N ARG A 91 -23.04 9.50 7.52
CA ARG A 91 -23.29 10.90 7.90
C ARG A 91 -22.31 11.43 8.93
N SER A 92 -21.75 10.56 9.76
CA SER A 92 -20.80 10.93 10.83
C SER A 92 -19.33 10.97 10.39
N VAL A 93 -19.03 10.57 9.16
CA VAL A 93 -17.66 10.58 8.63
C VAL A 93 -17.12 12.01 8.59
N GLU A 94 -15.81 12.19 8.68
CA GLU A 94 -15.16 13.47 8.40
C GLU A 94 -13.93 13.24 7.52
N LEU A 95 -13.59 14.24 6.70
CA LEU A 95 -12.39 14.20 5.89
C LEU A 95 -11.24 14.81 6.68
N SER A 96 -10.13 14.08 6.80
CA SER A 96 -8.89 14.60 7.35
C SER A 96 -8.27 15.67 6.44
N SER A 97 -7.24 16.35 6.96
CA SER A 97 -6.47 17.34 6.18
C SER A 97 -5.48 16.67 5.24
N TRP A 98 -5.88 16.46 3.99
CA TRP A 98 -5.04 15.96 2.90
C TRP A 98 -5.04 16.93 1.72
N LEU A 99 -3.99 16.87 0.90
CA LEU A 99 -3.89 17.59 -0.36
C LEU A 99 -3.45 16.59 -1.43
N MET A 100 -4.38 16.28 -2.34
CA MET A 100 -4.12 15.39 -3.47
C MET A 100 -5.11 15.67 -4.59
N PHE A 101 -4.80 15.14 -5.78
CA PHE A 101 -5.73 15.04 -6.89
C PHE A 101 -5.40 13.78 -7.69
N GLN A 102 -6.43 13.14 -8.24
CA GLN A 102 -6.29 11.86 -8.93
C GLN A 102 -7.18 11.79 -10.17
N GLN A 103 -6.70 11.08 -11.19
CA GLN A 103 -7.54 10.52 -12.24
C GLN A 103 -7.79 9.04 -11.95
N VAL A 104 -8.97 8.54 -12.32
CA VAL A 104 -9.40 7.17 -11.96
C VAL A 104 -9.47 6.24 -13.16
N GLU A 105 -9.46 6.79 -14.37
CA GLU A 105 -9.51 6.01 -15.58
C GLU A 105 -8.18 5.35 -15.88
N LEU A 106 -8.23 4.03 -16.00
CA LEU A 106 -7.14 3.18 -16.43
C LEU A 106 -6.97 3.33 -17.95
N GLU A 107 -6.06 4.21 -18.37
CA GLU A 107 -5.84 4.56 -19.78
C GLU A 107 -4.35 4.70 -20.10
N TYR A 108 -4.00 4.65 -21.40
CA TYR A 108 -2.63 4.92 -21.86
C TYR A 108 -2.62 5.88 -23.06
N PRO A 109 -1.85 6.98 -23.00
CA PRO A 109 -1.27 7.54 -21.77
C PRO A 109 -2.39 8.02 -20.84
N ALA A 110 -2.14 8.02 -19.52
CA ALA A 110 -2.99 8.75 -18.58
C ALA A 110 -3.04 10.22 -18.98
N ARG A 111 -4.23 10.79 -19.24
CA ARG A 111 -4.35 12.12 -19.85
C ARG A 111 -3.83 13.25 -18.96
N ASN A 112 -4.17 13.22 -17.67
CA ASN A 112 -3.82 14.30 -16.76
C ASN A 112 -2.47 14.11 -16.09
N ILE A 113 -2.07 12.88 -15.79
CA ILE A 113 -0.81 12.58 -15.09
C ILE A 113 -0.01 11.63 -15.99
N THR A 114 0.62 12.20 -17.02
CA THR A 114 1.24 11.43 -18.10
C THR A 114 2.71 11.15 -17.81
N LEU A 115 3.10 9.89 -17.79
CA LEU A 115 4.48 9.44 -17.80
C LEU A 115 5.08 9.69 -19.19
N LYS A 116 6.27 10.26 -19.24
CA LYS A 116 7.08 10.50 -20.44
C LYS A 116 8.45 9.81 -20.32
N PRO A 117 9.15 9.60 -21.45
CA PRO A 117 10.55 9.18 -21.42
C PRO A 117 11.39 10.09 -20.51
N GLY A 118 12.42 9.55 -19.88
CA GLY A 118 13.18 10.25 -18.84
C GLY A 118 12.50 10.26 -17.46
N TYR A 119 11.44 9.45 -17.29
CA TYR A 119 10.68 9.28 -16.05
C TYR A 119 10.03 10.57 -15.52
N GLU A 120 9.73 11.49 -16.44
CA GLU A 120 9.05 12.74 -16.13
C GLU A 120 7.54 12.57 -16.17
N PHE A 121 6.84 13.23 -15.26
CA PHE A 121 5.38 13.26 -15.23
C PHE A 121 4.89 14.63 -15.66
N HIS A 122 4.21 14.67 -16.79
CA HIS A 122 3.51 15.86 -17.25
C HIS A 122 2.12 15.88 -16.63
N VAL A 123 1.88 16.86 -15.76
CA VAL A 123 0.67 16.96 -14.93
C VAL A 123 -0.19 18.12 -15.42
N THR A 124 -1.45 17.86 -15.77
CA THR A 124 -2.45 18.91 -16.01
C THR A 124 -2.90 19.46 -14.67
N THR A 125 -2.72 20.76 -14.47
CA THR A 125 -3.14 21.50 -13.29
C THR A 125 -4.27 22.45 -13.64
N VAL A 126 -5.10 22.78 -12.65
CA VAL A 126 -6.21 23.72 -12.76
C VAL A 126 -5.98 24.87 -11.79
N ASP A 127 -6.04 26.11 -12.27
CA ASP A 127 -5.98 27.30 -11.41
C ASP A 127 -7.37 27.69 -10.89
N TYR A 128 -7.43 28.65 -9.96
CA TYR A 128 -8.70 29.08 -9.37
C TYR A 128 -9.64 29.80 -10.35
N GLY A 129 -9.14 30.25 -11.50
CA GLY A 129 -9.96 30.78 -12.60
C GLY A 129 -10.51 29.68 -13.52
N GLY A 130 -10.18 28.41 -13.26
CA GLY A 130 -10.60 27.28 -14.08
C GLY A 130 -9.72 27.03 -15.31
N ASN A 131 -8.65 27.79 -15.51
CA ASN A 131 -7.76 27.56 -16.63
C ASN A 131 -6.88 26.33 -16.39
N THR A 132 -6.60 25.61 -17.47
CA THR A 132 -5.76 24.42 -17.43
C THR A 132 -4.35 24.74 -17.88
N HIS A 133 -3.38 24.18 -17.17
CA HIS A 133 -1.95 24.35 -17.46
C HIS A 133 -1.26 23.00 -17.39
N ARG A 134 -0.09 22.89 -18.02
CA ARG A 134 0.70 21.66 -18.00
C ARG A 134 2.02 21.93 -17.30
N VAL A 135 2.29 21.20 -16.21
CA VAL A 135 3.56 21.28 -15.48
C VAL A 135 4.34 19.98 -15.62
N VAL A 136 5.66 20.06 -15.52
CA VAL A 136 6.54 18.90 -15.51
C VAL A 136 7.01 18.64 -14.08
N VAL A 137 6.82 17.40 -13.63
CA VAL A 137 7.30 16.91 -12.33
C VAL A 137 8.33 15.83 -12.58
N LYS A 138 9.53 16.00 -12.03
CA LYS A 138 10.63 15.02 -12.11
C LYS A 138 10.82 14.36 -10.75
N PRO A 139 10.17 13.22 -10.48
CA PRO A 139 10.34 12.54 -9.21
C PRO A 139 11.65 11.75 -9.15
N THR A 140 12.06 11.40 -7.93
CA THR A 140 13.15 10.45 -7.71
C THR A 140 12.65 9.03 -8.00
N VAL A 141 13.19 8.39 -9.03
CA VAL A 141 12.84 7.02 -9.43
C VAL A 141 14.00 6.07 -9.13
N PRO A 142 13.81 5.05 -8.27
CA PRO A 142 14.80 4.00 -8.07
C PRO A 142 15.07 3.21 -9.37
N GLY A 143 16.32 2.80 -9.61
CA GLY A 143 16.73 2.19 -10.89
C GLY A 143 15.92 0.96 -11.31
N ASN A 144 15.53 0.10 -10.35
CA ASN A 144 14.68 -1.06 -10.62
C ASN A 144 13.27 -0.66 -11.11
N TYR A 145 12.72 0.44 -10.59
CA TYR A 145 11.46 0.98 -11.08
C TYR A 145 11.61 1.70 -12.41
N GLY A 146 12.78 2.27 -12.72
CA GLY A 146 13.08 2.84 -14.05
C GLY A 146 12.82 1.82 -15.16
N LEU A 147 13.36 0.61 -15.01
CA LEU A 147 13.13 -0.50 -15.94
C LEU A 147 11.63 -0.82 -16.12
N LEU A 148 10.87 -0.82 -15.03
CA LEU A 148 9.41 -1.05 -15.08
C LEU A 148 8.67 0.09 -15.80
N LEU A 149 9.06 1.35 -15.56
CA LEU A 149 8.49 2.51 -16.24
C LEU A 149 8.77 2.47 -17.75
N ASP A 150 9.96 2.00 -18.15
CA ASP A 150 10.29 1.79 -19.57
C ASP A 150 9.39 0.74 -20.20
N LYS A 151 9.08 -0.35 -19.49
CA LYS A 151 8.09 -1.35 -19.94
C LYS A 151 6.70 -0.72 -20.08
N VAL A 152 6.27 0.11 -19.13
CA VAL A 152 4.97 0.80 -19.21
C VAL A 152 4.87 1.64 -20.48
N LEU A 153 5.92 2.41 -20.80
CA LEU A 153 5.96 3.24 -22.00
C LEU A 153 5.99 2.40 -23.29
N ARG A 154 6.85 1.39 -23.34
CA ARG A 154 7.06 0.55 -24.52
C ARG A 154 5.86 -0.34 -24.84
N GLU A 155 5.23 -0.93 -23.82
CA GLU A 155 4.10 -1.85 -23.96
C GLU A 155 2.75 -1.13 -23.88
N ARG A 156 2.76 0.21 -23.76
CA ARG A 156 1.55 1.05 -23.69
C ARG A 156 0.60 0.60 -22.58
N GLN A 157 1.17 0.19 -21.45
CA GLN A 157 0.42 -0.34 -20.32
C GLN A 157 -0.47 0.77 -19.74
N ARG A 158 -1.78 0.52 -19.67
CA ARG A 158 -2.72 1.44 -19.03
C ARG A 158 -2.43 1.55 -17.54
N TYR A 159 -2.52 2.76 -17.01
CA TYR A 159 -2.29 3.06 -15.60
C TYR A 159 -3.18 4.23 -15.16
N THR A 160 -3.31 4.43 -13.85
CA THR A 160 -3.92 5.64 -13.28
C THR A 160 -2.86 6.46 -12.55
N GLY A 161 -3.09 7.77 -12.46
CA GLY A 161 -2.17 8.70 -11.82
C GLY A 161 -2.83 9.45 -10.68
N ARG A 162 -2.07 9.70 -9.63
CA ARG A 162 -2.44 10.56 -8.49
C ARG A 162 -1.23 11.39 -8.06
N VAL A 163 -1.46 12.63 -7.68
CA VAL A 163 -0.44 13.47 -7.05
C VAL A 163 -0.87 13.72 -5.61
N VAL A 164 0.03 13.49 -4.66
CA VAL A 164 -0.17 13.75 -3.23
C VAL A 164 0.84 14.79 -2.78
N LEU A 165 0.38 15.87 -2.15
CA LEU A 165 1.23 16.89 -1.56
C LEU A 165 1.38 16.57 -0.07
N ARG A 166 2.62 16.39 0.37
CA ARG A 166 2.97 16.01 1.76
C ARG A 166 3.20 17.22 2.63
N SER A 167 3.87 18.23 2.10
CA SER A 167 4.15 19.49 2.78
C SER A 167 4.36 20.59 1.75
N TYR A 168 4.19 21.82 2.19
CA TYR A 168 4.45 23.01 1.40
C TYR A 168 4.83 24.15 2.34
N GLY A 169 5.49 25.16 1.80
CA GLY A 169 5.90 26.32 2.57
C GLY A 169 6.51 27.41 1.69
N ILE A 170 6.95 28.48 2.33
CA ILE A 170 7.67 29.57 1.66
C ILE A 170 9.12 29.53 2.15
N GLY A 171 10.07 29.48 1.23
CA GLY A 171 11.50 29.48 1.52
C GLY A 171 12.23 30.34 0.51
N GLY A 172 13.07 31.27 0.99
CA GLY A 172 13.81 32.20 0.12
C GLY A 172 12.91 33.01 -0.81
N GLY A 173 11.71 33.40 -0.35
CA GLY A 173 10.71 34.13 -1.15
C GLY A 173 9.91 33.29 -2.15
N ASN A 174 10.21 31.99 -2.29
CA ASN A 174 9.55 31.11 -3.24
C ASN A 174 8.66 30.07 -2.53
N LEU A 175 7.49 29.81 -3.11
CA LEU A 175 6.63 28.70 -2.70
C LEU A 175 7.28 27.38 -3.07
N TRP A 176 7.31 26.42 -2.16
CA TRP A 176 7.78 25.06 -2.41
C TRP A 176 6.73 24.05 -1.98
N VAL A 177 6.74 22.89 -2.64
CA VAL A 177 5.94 21.70 -2.30
C VAL A 177 6.84 20.47 -2.31
N GLN A 178 6.65 19.61 -1.32
CA GLN A 178 7.15 18.25 -1.32
C GLN A 178 5.94 17.33 -1.53
N GLY A 179 6.06 16.41 -2.47
CA GLY A 179 4.95 15.52 -2.83
C GLY A 179 5.41 14.18 -3.36
N GLU A 180 4.43 13.40 -3.79
CA GLU A 180 4.61 12.11 -4.44
C GLU A 180 3.70 12.03 -5.67
N VAL A 181 4.27 11.59 -6.79
CA VAL A 181 3.49 11.09 -7.92
C VAL A 181 3.28 9.60 -7.70
N GLN A 182 2.02 9.19 -7.74
CA GLN A 182 1.61 7.82 -7.55
C GLN A 182 1.03 7.28 -8.86
N MET A 183 1.53 6.12 -9.28
CA MET A 183 1.14 5.46 -10.52
C MET A 183 0.62 4.07 -10.22
N THR A 184 -0.66 3.81 -10.52
CA THR A 184 -1.29 2.52 -10.28
C THR A 184 -1.34 1.71 -11.58
N ILE A 185 -0.75 0.52 -11.55
CA ILE A 185 -0.68 -0.42 -12.68
C ILE A 185 -1.30 -1.77 -12.31
N PRO A 186 -1.75 -2.57 -13.29
CA PRO A 186 -2.18 -3.94 -13.06
C PRO A 186 -1.10 -4.79 -12.40
N MET A 187 -1.52 -5.62 -11.45
CA MET A 187 -0.61 -6.45 -10.67
C MET A 187 0.11 -7.51 -11.49
N ASP A 188 -0.57 -8.07 -12.49
CA ASP A 188 -0.01 -9.05 -13.43
C ASP A 188 1.14 -8.43 -14.26
N PHE A 189 0.98 -7.17 -14.69
CA PHE A 189 2.03 -6.44 -15.39
C PHE A 189 3.25 -6.22 -14.48
N TYR A 190 3.01 -5.84 -13.21
CA TYR A 190 4.07 -5.67 -12.23
C TYR A 190 4.86 -6.97 -12.03
N TYR A 191 4.18 -8.09 -11.76
CA TYR A 191 4.85 -9.38 -11.54
C TYR A 191 5.58 -9.88 -12.77
N ARG A 192 5.01 -9.73 -13.98
CA ARG A 192 5.64 -10.14 -15.23
C ARG A 192 7.01 -9.48 -15.45
N HIS A 193 7.15 -8.21 -15.09
CA HIS A 193 8.35 -7.42 -15.38
C HIS A 193 9.31 -7.26 -14.19
N MET A 194 8.83 -7.51 -12.96
CA MET A 194 9.63 -7.39 -11.74
C MET A 194 10.04 -8.73 -11.14
N ALA A 195 9.58 -9.86 -11.71
CA ALA A 195 9.98 -11.19 -11.26
C ALA A 195 11.51 -11.37 -11.33
N ARG A 196 12.07 -11.83 -10.21
CA ARG A 196 13.47 -12.24 -10.07
C ARG A 196 13.65 -13.69 -10.47
N TYR A 197 12.75 -14.56 -10.02
CA TYR A 197 12.72 -15.97 -10.36
C TYR A 197 11.39 -16.27 -11.06
N ARG A 198 11.45 -16.86 -12.26
CA ARG A 198 10.28 -17.14 -13.10
C ARG A 198 9.57 -18.45 -12.76
N ARG A 199 10.31 -19.40 -12.20
CA ARG A 199 9.85 -20.72 -11.79
C ARG A 199 10.44 -21.04 -10.44
N ASN A 200 9.72 -21.84 -9.67
CA ASN A 200 10.14 -22.36 -8.39
C ASN A 200 9.71 -23.83 -8.33
N ASP A 201 10.69 -24.72 -8.40
CA ASP A 201 10.50 -26.17 -8.36
C ASP A 201 10.73 -26.73 -6.95
N GLY A 202 10.74 -25.85 -5.95
CA GLY A 202 10.83 -26.20 -4.54
C GLY A 202 9.69 -27.11 -4.09
N LYS A 203 9.91 -27.76 -2.94
CA LYS A 203 8.95 -28.68 -2.31
C LYS A 203 8.69 -28.36 -0.84
N LEU A 204 9.48 -27.45 -0.27
CA LEU A 204 9.41 -27.10 1.14
C LEU A 204 8.40 -25.98 1.39
N TYR A 205 8.03 -25.86 2.66
CA TYR A 205 7.08 -24.89 3.15
C TYR A 205 7.77 -23.98 4.16
N GLY A 206 7.49 -22.68 4.10
CA GLY A 206 8.04 -21.73 5.05
C GLY A 206 6.95 -21.06 5.88
N GLY A 207 7.16 -20.89 7.18
CA GLY A 207 6.32 -20.05 8.05
C GLY A 207 7.06 -18.79 8.46
N VAL A 208 6.36 -17.66 8.48
CA VAL A 208 6.97 -16.35 8.80
C VAL A 208 6.30 -15.71 10.01
N ASP A 209 7.08 -15.48 11.07
CA ASP A 209 6.68 -14.64 12.20
C ASP A 209 7.26 -13.23 12.05
N VAL A 210 6.42 -12.22 12.19
CA VAL A 210 6.78 -10.81 11.98
C VAL A 210 6.70 -10.04 13.29
N ASN A 211 7.83 -9.46 13.68
CA ASN A 211 7.96 -8.62 14.85
C ASN A 211 8.41 -7.19 14.48
N THR A 212 8.54 -6.33 15.47
CA THR A 212 8.86 -4.90 15.28
C THR A 212 10.30 -4.64 14.89
N ASP A 213 11.19 -5.59 15.11
CA ASP A 213 12.65 -5.48 14.98
C ASP A 213 13.27 -6.62 14.17
N ARG A 214 12.48 -7.63 13.78
CA ARG A 214 12.93 -8.83 13.07
C ARG A 214 11.79 -9.50 12.30
N ILE A 215 12.17 -10.34 11.34
CA ILE A 215 11.30 -11.35 10.75
C ILE A 215 11.98 -12.72 10.93
N ASN A 216 11.23 -13.71 11.39
CA ASN A 216 11.68 -15.08 11.59
C ASN A 216 11.08 -15.97 10.50
N LEU A 217 11.90 -16.86 9.93
CA LEU A 217 11.51 -17.86 8.94
C LEU A 217 11.80 -19.24 9.52
N ALA A 218 10.84 -20.15 9.48
CA ALA A 218 11.05 -21.58 9.69
C ALA A 218 10.68 -22.32 8.40
N ILE A 219 11.50 -23.29 8.00
CA ILE A 219 11.35 -24.09 6.79
C ILE A 219 11.10 -25.53 7.20
N ILE A 220 10.03 -26.12 6.69
CA ILE A 220 9.61 -27.50 6.96
C ILE A 220 9.40 -28.26 5.66
N ASP A 221 9.48 -29.58 5.72
CA ASP A 221 9.06 -30.46 4.63
C ASP A 221 7.55 -30.83 4.73
N GLU A 222 7.12 -31.77 3.90
CA GLU A 222 5.74 -32.27 3.88
C GLU A 222 5.37 -33.13 5.09
N ASP A 223 6.37 -33.71 5.76
CA ASP A 223 6.21 -34.52 6.96
C ASP A 223 6.24 -33.67 8.25
N SER A 224 6.22 -32.34 8.09
CA SER A 224 6.27 -31.37 9.20
C SER A 224 7.60 -31.31 9.94
N GLU A 225 8.67 -31.90 9.41
CA GLU A 225 9.99 -31.85 10.03
C GLU A 225 10.69 -30.53 9.72
N LEU A 226 11.35 -29.96 10.73
CA LEU A 226 12.07 -28.70 10.61
C LEU A 226 13.38 -28.93 9.85
N ILE A 227 13.47 -28.35 8.66
CA ILE A 227 14.66 -28.41 7.81
C ILE A 227 15.66 -27.32 8.19
N ASP A 228 15.19 -26.09 8.36
CA ASP A 228 16.03 -24.94 8.70
C ASP A 228 15.22 -23.78 9.29
N HIS A 229 15.88 -22.82 9.92
CA HIS A 229 15.27 -21.58 10.38
C HIS A 229 16.26 -20.41 10.35
N LYS A 230 15.74 -19.19 10.16
CA LYS A 230 16.57 -17.98 10.10
C LYS A 230 15.86 -16.74 10.58
N THR A 231 16.61 -15.91 11.31
CA THR A 231 16.14 -14.61 11.82
C THR A 231 16.78 -13.46 11.03
N PHE A 232 15.95 -12.58 10.49
CA PHE A 232 16.35 -11.39 9.73
C PHE A 232 16.14 -10.13 10.58
N TRP A 233 17.21 -9.65 11.20
CA TRP A 233 17.16 -8.50 12.12
C TRP A 233 17.18 -7.15 11.40
N PHE A 234 16.33 -6.23 11.87
CA PHE A 234 16.30 -4.82 11.48
C PHE A 234 16.06 -3.92 12.71
N SER A 235 16.68 -4.23 13.83
CA SER A 235 16.55 -3.47 15.10
C SER A 235 16.83 -1.98 14.95
N GLU A 236 17.72 -1.60 14.04
CA GLU A 236 18.02 -0.23 13.63
C GLU A 236 16.83 0.53 13.01
N ALA A 237 15.88 -0.15 12.37
CA ALA A 237 14.66 0.45 11.85
C ALA A 237 13.71 0.85 12.99
N SER A 238 13.83 0.20 14.14
CA SER A 238 12.99 0.40 15.33
C SER A 238 13.59 1.39 16.33
N ARG A 239 14.85 1.83 16.12
CA ARG A 239 15.54 2.80 17.00
C ARG A 239 14.90 4.19 16.92
N LYS A 240 14.86 4.88 18.07
CA LYS A 240 14.43 6.27 18.18
C LYS A 240 15.30 7.15 17.28
N GLY A 241 14.66 7.97 16.44
CA GLY A 241 15.35 8.84 15.47
C GLY A 241 15.53 8.23 14.06
N CYS A 242 15.19 6.96 13.83
CA CYS A 242 15.15 6.42 12.49
C CYS A 242 13.97 7.00 11.71
N SER A 243 14.25 7.70 10.61
CA SER A 243 13.18 8.24 9.76
C SER A 243 12.37 7.09 9.14
N GLY A 244 11.06 7.28 8.98
CA GLY A 244 10.19 6.23 8.44
C GLY A 244 10.64 5.74 7.05
N ARG A 245 11.20 6.63 6.22
CA ARG A 245 11.76 6.28 4.91
C ARG A 245 12.97 5.36 5.01
N ARG A 246 13.88 5.64 5.95
CA ARG A 246 15.06 4.82 6.21
C ARG A 246 14.66 3.46 6.78
N ALA A 247 13.78 3.45 7.78
CA ALA A 247 13.24 2.22 8.36
C ALA A 247 12.66 1.31 7.27
N TRP A 248 11.83 1.85 6.37
CA TRP A 248 11.25 1.08 5.28
C TRP A 248 12.24 0.60 4.22
N SER A 249 13.36 1.28 4.03
CA SER A 249 14.43 0.80 3.14
C SER A 249 15.12 -0.42 3.76
N ILE A 250 15.46 -0.34 5.05
CA ILE A 250 16.10 -1.43 5.80
C ILE A 250 15.20 -2.68 5.82
N ILE A 251 13.94 -2.51 6.24
CA ILE A 251 12.95 -3.59 6.24
C ILE A 251 12.77 -4.16 4.82
N GLY A 252 12.71 -3.27 3.81
CA GLY A 252 12.58 -3.67 2.42
C GLY A 252 13.73 -4.56 1.93
N MET A 253 14.97 -4.29 2.39
CA MET A 253 16.14 -5.13 2.12
C MET A 253 16.03 -6.48 2.85
N ARG A 254 15.67 -6.49 4.14
CA ARG A 254 15.48 -7.74 4.90
C ARG A 254 14.39 -8.64 4.34
N ILE A 255 13.31 -8.08 3.80
CA ILE A 255 12.29 -8.86 3.09
C ILE A 255 12.87 -9.50 1.83
N HIS A 256 13.72 -8.79 1.08
CA HIS A 256 14.38 -9.37 -0.09
C HIS A 256 15.36 -10.49 0.30
N GLU A 257 16.13 -10.31 1.36
CA GLU A 257 17.02 -11.36 1.90
C GLU A 257 16.23 -12.59 2.36
N LEU A 258 15.10 -12.40 3.04
CA LEU A 258 14.22 -13.49 3.46
C LEU A 258 13.69 -14.29 2.28
N LEU A 259 13.16 -13.61 1.27
CA LEU A 259 12.55 -14.29 0.11
C LEU A 259 13.60 -14.97 -0.76
N ASP A 260 14.78 -14.38 -0.88
CA ASP A 260 15.91 -15.00 -1.59
C ASP A 260 16.41 -16.25 -0.84
N TYR A 261 16.54 -16.16 0.49
CA TYR A 261 16.90 -17.30 1.33
C TYR A 261 15.88 -18.43 1.24
N ALA A 262 14.58 -18.11 1.35
CA ALA A 262 13.50 -19.08 1.23
C ALA A 262 13.53 -19.78 -0.14
N TYR A 263 13.65 -19.01 -1.22
CA TYR A 263 13.74 -19.56 -2.58
C TYR A 263 14.94 -20.50 -2.75
N ASN A 264 16.13 -20.07 -2.34
CA ASN A 264 17.36 -20.86 -2.50
C ASN A 264 17.39 -22.12 -1.63
N ASN A 265 16.58 -22.17 -0.56
CA ASN A 265 16.37 -23.37 0.26
C ASN A 265 15.17 -24.21 -0.22
N GLY A 266 14.62 -23.96 -1.40
CA GLY A 266 13.56 -24.80 -1.98
C GLY A 266 12.17 -24.60 -1.38
N VAL A 267 11.92 -23.45 -0.74
CA VAL A 267 10.58 -23.08 -0.28
C VAL A 267 9.69 -22.74 -1.47
N LYS A 268 8.62 -23.51 -1.65
CA LYS A 268 7.60 -23.29 -2.68
C LYS A 268 6.47 -22.38 -2.20
N THR A 269 6.05 -22.58 -0.95
CA THR A 269 4.90 -21.87 -0.37
C THR A 269 5.29 -21.26 0.97
N LEU A 270 5.00 -19.97 1.14
CA LEU A 270 5.14 -19.24 2.40
C LEU A 270 3.77 -19.06 3.06
N PHE A 271 3.73 -19.35 4.36
CA PHE A 271 2.59 -19.14 5.23
C PHE A 271 2.79 -17.88 6.07
N LEU A 272 1.82 -16.98 5.99
CA LEU A 272 1.80 -15.72 6.74
C LEU A 272 0.53 -15.64 7.59
N GLU A 273 0.56 -14.93 8.71
CA GLU A 273 -0.67 -14.58 9.42
C GLU A 273 -1.58 -13.72 8.53
N ASN A 274 -2.90 -13.95 8.56
CA ASN A 274 -3.83 -13.23 7.70
C ASN A 274 -3.93 -11.73 8.06
N PRO A 275 -3.49 -10.80 7.19
CA PRO A 275 -3.49 -9.37 7.47
C PRO A 275 -4.92 -8.79 7.58
N GLU A 276 -5.94 -9.39 6.97
CA GLU A 276 -7.33 -8.95 7.12
C GLU A 276 -7.85 -9.21 8.53
N VAL A 277 -7.49 -10.34 9.13
CA VAL A 277 -7.84 -10.68 10.51
C VAL A 277 -7.14 -9.70 11.46
N LEU A 278 -5.85 -9.41 11.23
CA LEU A 278 -5.09 -8.41 11.99
C LEU A 278 -5.68 -7.00 11.82
N GLY A 279 -6.13 -6.64 10.62
CA GLY A 279 -6.77 -5.37 10.30
C GLY A 279 -8.15 -5.19 10.96
N ARG A 280 -8.96 -6.25 11.03
CA ARG A 280 -10.23 -6.24 11.78
C ARG A 280 -10.01 -6.12 13.29
N LEU A 281 -9.03 -6.85 13.84
CA LEU A 281 -8.65 -6.72 15.26
C LEU A 281 -8.22 -5.29 15.60
N LYS A 282 -7.41 -4.67 14.74
CA LYS A 282 -7.03 -3.24 14.85
C LYS A 282 -8.24 -2.32 14.94
N LEU A 283 -9.27 -2.56 14.11
CA LEU A 283 -10.49 -1.75 14.11
C LEU A 283 -11.34 -1.97 15.37
N MET A 284 -11.47 -3.22 15.84
CA MET A 284 -12.25 -3.53 17.04
C MET A 284 -11.65 -2.90 18.29
N TRP A 285 -10.34 -2.97 18.49
CA TRP A 285 -9.70 -2.33 19.64
C TRP A 285 -9.76 -0.80 19.60
N ALA A 286 -9.72 -0.20 18.41
CA ALA A 286 -9.98 1.24 18.26
C ALA A 286 -11.42 1.62 18.67
N LYS A 287 -12.41 0.74 18.45
CA LYS A 287 -13.82 0.92 18.84
C LYS A 287 -14.08 0.64 20.33
N SER A 288 -13.44 -0.37 20.91
CA SER A 288 -13.72 -0.83 22.29
C SER A 288 -13.12 0.02 23.40
N GLY A 289 -12.36 1.08 23.08
CA GLY A 289 -11.85 2.02 24.09
C GLY A 289 -10.85 1.43 25.09
N ASP A 290 -10.38 0.19 24.86
CA ASP A 290 -9.44 -0.54 25.70
C ASP A 290 -8.03 0.04 25.49
N ARG A 291 -7.82 1.25 26.03
CA ARG A 291 -6.63 2.09 25.86
C ARG A 291 -5.50 1.68 26.81
N GLY A 292 -5.26 0.39 27.02
CA GLY A 292 -4.02 -0.07 27.66
C GLY A 292 -2.81 0.36 26.82
N HIS A 293 -1.93 1.21 27.36
CA HIS A 293 -0.75 1.81 26.68
C HIS A 293 -0.99 2.14 25.18
N GLY A 294 -2.15 2.75 24.88
CA GLY A 294 -2.88 2.62 23.61
C GLY A 294 -2.23 3.12 22.32
N ASN A 295 -1.10 3.82 22.37
CA ASN A 295 -0.42 4.33 21.16
C ASN A 295 0.68 3.38 20.66
N TYR A 296 1.30 2.61 21.57
CA TYR A 296 2.40 1.71 21.23
C TYR A 296 1.88 0.43 20.54
N ASN A 297 0.90 -0.25 21.15
CA ASN A 297 0.35 -1.50 20.60
C ASN A 297 -0.30 -1.30 19.22
N HIS A 298 -0.98 -0.17 19.00
CA HIS A 298 -1.56 0.16 17.69
C HIS A 298 -0.49 0.37 16.61
N LYS A 299 0.60 1.05 16.95
CA LYS A 299 1.74 1.28 16.05
C LYS A 299 2.46 -0.02 15.74
N VAL A 300 2.68 -0.85 16.75
CA VAL A 300 3.29 -2.19 16.63
C VAL A 300 2.46 -3.08 15.69
N MET A 301 1.15 -3.16 15.89
CA MET A 301 0.28 -4.00 15.06
C MET A 301 0.16 -3.47 13.63
N THR A 302 0.02 -2.15 13.46
CA THR A 302 0.01 -1.53 12.12
C THR A 302 1.32 -1.78 11.38
N PHE A 303 2.43 -1.77 12.10
CA PHE A 303 3.75 -2.01 11.53
C PHE A 303 3.92 -3.48 11.10
N ARG A 304 3.52 -4.44 11.94
CA ARG A 304 3.56 -5.88 11.61
C ARG A 304 2.69 -6.21 10.39
N SER A 305 1.44 -5.75 10.37
CA SER A 305 0.53 -6.01 9.24
C SER A 305 1.09 -5.47 7.93
N THR A 306 1.69 -4.26 7.95
CA THR A 306 2.28 -3.65 6.76
C THR A 306 3.52 -4.42 6.28
N ILE A 307 4.31 -5.03 7.18
CA ILE A 307 5.43 -5.89 6.80
C ILE A 307 4.91 -7.17 6.15
N ILE A 308 3.92 -7.84 6.75
CA ILE A 308 3.28 -9.05 6.20
C ILE A 308 2.75 -8.78 4.80
N GLU A 309 2.02 -7.68 4.60
CA GLU A 309 1.53 -7.26 3.29
C GLU A 309 2.66 -7.08 2.27
N ARG A 310 3.81 -6.52 2.69
CA ARG A 310 4.98 -6.37 1.82
C ARG A 310 5.67 -7.69 1.51
N VAL A 311 5.72 -8.64 2.44
CA VAL A 311 6.20 -10.00 2.17
C VAL A 311 5.29 -10.66 1.14
N ALA A 312 3.97 -10.62 1.38
CA ALA A 312 2.97 -11.17 0.47
C ALA A 312 3.04 -10.57 -0.95
N LEU A 313 3.23 -9.25 -1.04
CA LEU A 313 3.38 -8.52 -2.28
C LEU A 313 4.66 -8.92 -3.06
N LYS A 314 5.73 -9.27 -2.36
CA LYS A 314 7.04 -9.52 -2.99
C LYS A 314 7.34 -10.99 -3.21
N ALA A 315 6.76 -11.91 -2.44
CA ALA A 315 7.00 -13.34 -2.57
C ALA A 315 6.76 -13.88 -3.98
N PRO A 316 5.71 -13.45 -4.73
CA PRO A 316 5.52 -13.89 -6.12
C PRO A 316 6.64 -13.44 -7.07
N LEU A 317 7.40 -12.39 -6.73
CA LEU A 317 8.59 -12.00 -7.51
C LEU A 317 9.70 -13.06 -7.43
N TYR A 318 9.64 -13.93 -6.42
CA TYR A 318 10.55 -15.05 -6.22
C TYR A 318 9.93 -16.38 -6.64
N GLY A 319 8.77 -16.37 -7.32
CA GLY A 319 8.04 -17.59 -7.64
C GLY A 319 7.52 -18.34 -6.42
N ILE A 320 7.45 -17.68 -5.25
CA ILE A 320 6.95 -18.27 -4.02
C ILE A 320 5.45 -17.96 -3.88
N GLU A 321 4.66 -19.00 -3.67
CA GLU A 321 3.22 -18.88 -3.38
C GLU A 321 3.01 -18.40 -1.94
N VAL A 322 1.99 -17.57 -1.69
CA VAL A 322 1.64 -17.11 -0.35
C VAL A 322 0.27 -17.63 0.04
N LYS A 323 0.20 -18.34 1.16
CA LYS A 323 -1.03 -18.76 1.81
C LYS A 323 -1.14 -18.11 3.19
N TYR A 324 -2.36 -17.95 3.69
CA TYR A 324 -2.61 -17.29 4.96
C TYR A 324 -3.11 -18.26 6.02
N VAL A 325 -2.65 -18.09 7.26
CA VAL A 325 -3.13 -18.81 8.44
C VAL A 325 -3.86 -17.88 9.41
N ASN A 326 -4.71 -18.44 10.24
CA ASN A 326 -5.38 -17.69 11.31
C ASN A 326 -4.38 -17.43 12.46
N PRO A 327 -4.20 -16.17 12.91
CA PRO A 327 -3.26 -15.83 13.99
C PRO A 327 -3.63 -16.39 15.38
N LYS A 328 -4.84 -16.94 15.59
CA LYS A 328 -5.25 -17.42 16.93
C LYS A 328 -4.37 -18.57 17.43
N GLY A 329 -3.79 -18.42 18.63
CA GLY A 329 -3.11 -19.50 19.37
C GLY A 329 -1.65 -19.75 18.99
N THR A 330 -0.97 -18.83 18.30
CA THR A 330 0.46 -18.95 17.90
C THR A 330 1.45 -18.61 19.01
N THR A 331 0.97 -18.14 20.16
CA THR A 331 1.79 -17.69 21.30
C THR A 331 1.24 -18.26 22.61
N ASN A 332 2.12 -18.87 23.41
CA ASN A 332 1.82 -19.45 24.75
C ASN A 332 0.85 -20.65 24.75
N SER A 333 0.89 -21.51 23.73
CA SER A 333 0.20 -22.81 23.73
C SER A 333 1.15 -23.94 24.16
N VAL A 334 0.62 -25.08 24.60
CA VAL A 334 1.42 -26.28 24.90
C VAL A 334 2.26 -26.70 23.68
N GLU A 335 1.68 -26.60 22.48
CA GLU A 335 2.37 -26.86 21.21
C GLU A 335 3.59 -25.94 20.98
N HIS A 336 3.55 -24.70 21.49
CA HIS A 336 4.66 -23.75 21.40
C HIS A 336 5.82 -24.15 22.30
N ASP A 337 5.53 -24.53 23.55
CA ASP A 337 6.54 -25.02 24.50
C ASP A 337 7.15 -26.36 24.07
N GLU A 338 6.36 -27.23 23.43
CA GLU A 338 6.81 -28.49 22.85
C GLU A 338 7.71 -28.25 21.64
N ALA A 339 7.34 -27.35 20.73
CA ALA A 339 8.16 -26.99 19.58
C ALA A 339 9.52 -26.41 19.99
N MET A 340 9.55 -25.52 21.00
CA MET A 340 10.80 -25.00 21.55
C MET A 340 11.67 -26.12 22.14
N ARG A 341 11.09 -27.05 22.91
CA ARG A 341 11.82 -28.16 23.52
C ARG A 341 12.32 -29.20 22.52
N LYS A 342 11.47 -29.61 21.56
CA LYS A 342 11.80 -30.65 20.56
C LYS A 342 12.89 -30.18 19.60
N HIS A 343 12.84 -28.92 19.16
CA HIS A 343 13.71 -28.40 18.10
C HIS A 343 14.74 -27.36 18.57
N GLY A 344 14.83 -27.08 19.87
CA GLY A 344 15.78 -26.10 20.42
C GLY A 344 15.54 -24.66 19.94
N LEU A 345 14.31 -24.34 19.52
CA LEU A 345 13.98 -23.04 18.93
C LEU A 345 13.78 -21.96 19.99
N ASP A 346 14.20 -20.74 19.66
CA ASP A 346 13.74 -19.57 20.41
C ASP A 346 12.23 -19.34 20.19
N ARG A 347 11.62 -18.55 21.08
CA ARG A 347 10.19 -18.26 21.08
C ARG A 347 9.64 -17.82 19.71
N HIS A 348 10.39 -17.01 18.96
CA HIS A 348 9.94 -16.43 17.70
C HIS A 348 10.13 -17.40 16.53
N ASN A 349 11.21 -18.18 16.54
CA ASN A 349 11.38 -19.27 15.59
C ASN A 349 10.35 -20.39 15.81
N ALA A 350 9.98 -20.68 17.05
CA ALA A 350 8.88 -21.59 17.36
C ALA A 350 7.54 -21.07 16.85
N SER A 351 7.27 -19.76 16.94
CA SER A 351 6.07 -19.15 16.34
C SER A 351 6.07 -19.26 14.81
N ALA A 352 7.21 -19.01 14.15
CA ALA A 352 7.35 -19.18 12.70
C ALA A 352 7.11 -20.65 12.28
N TYR A 353 7.64 -21.61 13.04
CA TYR A 353 7.41 -23.04 12.81
C TYR A 353 5.93 -23.42 12.96
N LEU A 354 5.25 -22.95 14.01
CA LEU A 354 3.81 -23.20 14.19
C LEU A 354 2.95 -22.60 13.07
N ILE A 355 3.35 -21.44 12.53
CA ILE A 355 2.70 -20.85 11.34
C ILE A 355 2.86 -21.78 10.14
N ALA A 356 4.05 -22.34 9.92
CA ALA A 356 4.31 -23.29 8.85
C ALA A 356 3.46 -24.56 9.00
N LEU A 357 3.47 -25.16 10.19
CA LEU A 357 2.71 -26.37 10.51
C LEU A 357 1.21 -26.20 10.28
N ARG A 358 0.64 -25.08 10.74
CA ARG A 358 -0.78 -24.79 10.54
C ARG A 358 -1.12 -24.60 9.08
N GLY A 359 -0.25 -23.92 8.35
CA GLY A 359 -0.39 -23.75 6.93
C GLY A 359 -0.44 -25.08 6.19
N LEU A 360 0.44 -26.00 6.56
CA LEU A 360 0.53 -27.33 5.96
C LEU A 360 -0.70 -28.20 6.29
N LYS A 361 -1.18 -28.19 7.54
CA LYS A 361 -2.37 -28.95 7.97
C LYS A 361 -3.68 -28.47 7.33
N HIS A 362 -3.74 -27.24 6.83
CA HIS A 362 -4.95 -26.62 6.29
C HIS A 362 -4.84 -26.29 4.79
N GLN A 363 -4.00 -27.04 4.05
CA GLN A 363 -3.65 -26.74 2.65
C GLN A 363 -4.77 -26.86 1.63
#